data_AF-W6HWP9-F1
#
_entry.id   AF-W6HWP9-F1
#
_cell.length_a   1.000
_cell.length_b   1.000
_cell.length_c   1.000
_cell.angle_alpha   90.00
_cell.angle_beta   90.00
_cell.angle_gamma   90.00
#
_symmetry.space_group_name_H-M   'P 1'
#
loop_
_entity.id
_entity.type
_entity.pdbx_description
1 polymer ?
#
loop_
_entity_poly.entity_id
_entity_poly.type
_entity_poly.pdbx_seq_one_letter_code
_entity_poly.pdbx_strand_id
1 'polypeptide(L)'
;MLPATFLGVFIACFAGEITCDLLHQSIKNCNDNEFHEPGYARGCMYDCTTGNGETHIQKKAYANATVCVEFEGDDYTKLDHVGVCFSGVCRDHKERCPDCTESDLEKRWSRLPELAGEFHRCPDRNQSTPVESCLYICKDIYEEVGKEGYFYGIYKDGNRCTSADGEEGTCTSGWCYKK
;
A
#
# COMPACT_ATOMS: atom_id res chain seq x y z
N MET A 1 9.44 54.78 43.43
CA MET A 1 9.74 54.36 42.04
C MET A 1 9.16 52.96 41.86
N LEU A 2 8.22 52.79 40.94
CA LEU A 2 7.44 51.56 40.74
C LEU A 2 8.32 50.40 40.25
N PRO A 3 8.12 49.15 40.72
CA PRO A 3 8.71 47.98 40.08
C PRO A 3 7.93 47.68 38.80
N ALA A 4 8.62 47.73 37.66
CA ALA A 4 8.07 47.38 36.36
C ALA A 4 7.86 45.85 36.30
N THR A 5 6.62 45.42 36.19
CA THR A 5 6.22 44.06 35.86
C THR A 5 6.58 43.76 34.40
N PHE A 6 7.60 42.95 34.17
CA PHE A 6 7.96 42.46 32.84
C PHE A 6 7.14 41.19 32.56
N LEU A 7 6.03 41.35 31.84
CA LEU A 7 5.25 40.25 31.28
C LEU A 7 6.03 39.64 30.11
N GLY A 8 6.76 38.56 30.38
CA GLY A 8 7.39 37.74 29.34
C GLY A 8 6.31 37.01 28.54
N VAL A 9 6.05 37.47 27.32
CA VAL A 9 5.23 36.75 26.35
C VAL A 9 6.08 35.60 25.80
N PHE A 10 5.85 34.39 26.31
CA PHE A 10 6.34 33.18 25.66
C PHE A 10 5.49 32.94 24.41
N ILE A 11 6.00 33.39 23.26
CA ILE A 11 5.48 32.95 21.97
C ILE A 11 5.97 31.50 21.81
N ALA A 12 5.12 30.56 22.22
CA ALA A 12 5.26 29.18 21.81
C ALA A 12 5.03 29.13 20.30
N CYS A 13 6.12 29.23 19.53
CA CYS A 13 6.13 28.69 18.19
C CYS A 13 5.93 27.18 18.34
N PHE A 14 4.66 26.74 18.33
CA PHE A 14 4.33 25.42 17.85
C PHE A 14 4.72 25.41 16.37
N ALA A 15 6.01 25.21 16.11
CA ALA A 15 6.44 24.61 14.87
C ALA A 15 5.75 23.25 14.89
N GLY A 16 4.60 23.19 14.20
CA GLY A 16 3.92 21.94 13.97
C GLY A 16 4.95 21.02 13.34
N GLU A 17 5.36 20.01 14.10
CA GLU A 17 5.94 18.80 13.55
C GLU A 17 4.85 18.17 12.67
N ILE A 18 4.64 18.74 11.49
CA ILE A 18 3.98 18.03 10.40
C ILE A 18 5.03 17.02 9.96
N THR A 19 5.06 15.90 10.68
CA THR A 19 5.29 14.55 10.16
C THR A 19 5.95 14.51 8.77
N CYS A 20 7.22 14.93 8.69
CA CYS A 20 8.00 14.82 7.45
C CYS A 20 8.29 13.35 7.11
N ASP A 21 8.05 12.42 8.03
CA ASP A 21 8.19 10.98 7.81
C ASP A 21 7.11 10.38 6.90
N LEU A 22 5.99 11.07 6.64
CA LEU A 22 4.91 10.52 5.81
C LEU A 22 5.06 10.80 4.31
N LEU A 23 5.94 11.73 3.91
CA LEU A 23 6.04 12.16 2.53
C LEU A 23 7.12 11.38 1.77
N HIS A 24 6.90 10.07 1.63
CA HIS A 24 7.82 9.19 0.88
C HIS A 24 7.78 9.44 -0.65
N GLN A 25 6.90 10.32 -1.12
CA GLN A 25 6.75 10.69 -2.51
C GLN A 25 7.15 12.16 -2.68
N SER A 26 8.05 12.45 -3.63
CA SER A 26 8.31 13.83 -4.04
C SER A 26 6.99 14.47 -4.48
N ILE A 27 6.62 15.60 -3.88
CA ILE A 27 5.36 16.30 -4.16
C ILE A 27 5.18 16.43 -5.68
N LYS A 28 4.16 15.75 -6.20
CA LYS A 28 3.92 15.63 -7.63
C LYS A 28 3.12 16.81 -8.15
N ASN A 29 3.23 17.10 -9.45
CA ASN A 29 2.31 18.00 -10.12
C ASN A 29 0.91 17.38 -10.17
N CYS A 30 -0.14 18.11 -9.78
CA CYS A 30 -1.52 17.62 -9.80
C CYS A 30 -2.09 17.27 -11.19
N ASN A 31 -1.41 17.67 -12.26
CA ASN A 31 -1.80 17.32 -13.64
C ASN A 31 -1.23 15.97 -14.09
N ASP A 32 -0.30 15.39 -13.35
CA ASP A 32 0.29 14.10 -13.66
C ASP A 32 -0.28 13.05 -12.69
N ASN A 33 -1.21 12.23 -13.17
CA ASN A 33 -1.89 11.20 -12.38
C ASN A 33 -1.29 9.80 -12.56
N GLU A 34 -0.18 9.66 -13.29
CA GLU A 34 0.49 8.37 -13.46
C GLU A 34 1.23 7.94 -12.17
N PHE A 35 1.52 6.66 -12.02
CA PHE A 35 2.33 6.19 -10.90
C PHE A 35 3.74 5.89 -11.41
N HIS A 36 4.74 6.58 -10.85
CA HIS A 36 6.13 6.53 -11.33
C HIS A 36 7.08 5.90 -10.31
N GLU A 37 6.57 5.55 -9.13
CA GLU A 37 7.39 4.88 -8.12
C GLU A 37 7.44 3.38 -8.41
N PRO A 38 8.50 2.69 -7.96
CA PRO A 38 8.62 1.27 -8.24
C PRO A 38 7.60 0.45 -7.42
N GLY A 39 7.11 -0.64 -8.01
CA GLY A 39 6.21 -1.58 -7.34
C GLY A 39 4.76 -1.10 -7.26
N TYR A 40 4.10 -1.31 -6.12
CA TYR A 40 2.71 -0.93 -5.90
C TYR A 40 2.55 0.49 -5.39
N ALA A 41 1.50 1.17 -5.87
CA ALA A 41 1.00 2.36 -5.21
C ALA A 41 0.41 2.01 -3.84
N ARG A 42 0.75 2.78 -2.81
CA ARG A 42 0.12 2.67 -1.49
C ARG A 42 -1.23 3.40 -1.55
N GLY A 43 -2.31 2.63 -1.65
CA GLY A 43 -3.63 3.15 -1.99
C GLY A 43 -3.66 3.80 -3.38
N CYS A 44 -4.74 4.54 -3.65
CA CYS A 44 -5.02 5.08 -4.98
C CYS A 44 -5.12 6.61 -5.04
N MET A 45 -4.70 7.28 -3.96
CA MET A 45 -4.66 8.73 -3.85
C MET A 45 -3.24 9.19 -3.57
N TYR A 46 -2.84 10.33 -4.14
CA TYR A 46 -1.55 10.95 -3.92
C TYR A 46 -1.68 12.43 -3.60
N ASP A 47 -0.71 12.92 -2.83
CA ASP A 47 -0.57 14.33 -2.50
C ASP A 47 0.17 15.05 -3.64
N CYS A 48 -0.35 16.19 -4.06
CA CYS A 48 0.16 16.97 -5.18
C CYS A 48 -0.01 18.48 -4.95
N THR A 49 0.71 19.28 -5.74
CA THR A 49 0.58 20.75 -5.75
C THR A 49 0.44 21.28 -7.18
N THR A 50 -0.26 22.41 -7.34
CA THR A 50 -0.40 23.11 -8.62
C THR A 50 0.48 24.36 -8.63
N GLY A 51 1.60 24.37 -9.37
CA GLY A 51 2.40 25.60 -9.62
C GLY A 51 3.65 25.82 -8.76
N ASN A 52 4.45 26.83 -9.15
CA ASN A 52 5.76 27.20 -8.55
C ASN A 52 5.58 27.93 -7.20
N GLY A 53 5.11 27.24 -6.16
CA GLY A 53 5.17 27.76 -4.78
C GLY A 53 3.84 27.99 -4.08
N GLU A 54 2.74 27.42 -4.56
CA GLU A 54 1.53 27.33 -3.73
C GLU A 54 1.66 26.19 -2.72
N THR A 55 1.51 26.50 -1.43
CA THR A 55 1.61 25.56 -0.29
C THR A 55 0.37 24.68 -0.11
N HIS A 56 -0.56 24.65 -1.07
CA HIS A 56 -1.80 23.91 -0.97
C HIS A 56 -1.63 22.48 -1.49
N ILE A 57 -1.34 21.57 -0.57
CA ILE A 57 -1.36 20.12 -0.83
C ILE A 57 -2.79 19.72 -1.15
N GLN A 58 -2.99 19.14 -2.33
CA GLN A 58 -4.24 18.55 -2.79
C GLN A 58 -4.09 17.03 -2.85
N LYS A 59 -5.18 16.30 -2.59
CA LYS A 59 -5.26 14.86 -2.86
C LYS A 59 -5.92 14.62 -4.20
N LYS A 60 -5.25 13.85 -5.07
CA LYS A 60 -5.75 13.43 -6.39
C LYS A 60 -5.70 11.91 -6.52
N ALA A 61 -6.57 11.37 -7.37
CA ALA A 61 -6.57 9.96 -7.69
C ALA A 61 -5.49 9.62 -8.72
N TYR A 62 -4.78 8.52 -8.53
CA TYR A 62 -4.00 7.91 -9.59
C TYR A 62 -4.89 7.51 -10.77
N ALA A 63 -4.26 7.31 -11.93
CA ALA A 63 -4.91 6.78 -13.11
C ALA A 63 -5.60 5.44 -12.82
N ASN A 64 -6.71 5.18 -13.51
CA ASN A 64 -7.35 3.87 -13.41
C ASN A 64 -6.39 2.77 -13.89
N ALA A 65 -6.51 1.58 -13.32
CA ALA A 65 -5.65 0.42 -13.56
C ALA A 65 -4.20 0.52 -13.04
N THR A 66 -3.83 1.59 -12.31
CA THR A 66 -2.60 1.59 -11.50
C THR A 66 -2.66 0.47 -10.46
N VAL A 67 -1.62 -0.37 -10.39
CA VAL A 67 -1.53 -1.43 -9.37
C VAL A 67 -1.34 -0.83 -7.98
N CYS A 68 -2.06 -1.34 -6.99
CA CYS A 68 -2.08 -0.78 -5.65
C CYS A 68 -2.10 -1.85 -4.55
N VAL A 69 -1.68 -1.44 -3.36
CA VAL A 69 -1.81 -2.20 -2.11
C VAL A 69 -2.55 -1.36 -1.08
N GLU A 70 -3.49 -2.00 -0.39
CA GLU A 70 -4.21 -1.43 0.74
C GLU A 70 -3.81 -2.19 2.01
N PHE A 71 -3.68 -1.48 3.12
CA PHE A 71 -3.32 -2.06 4.41
C PHE A 71 -4.45 -1.84 5.41
N GLU A 72 -4.59 -2.76 6.35
CA GLU A 72 -5.53 -2.60 7.47
C GLU A 72 -5.00 -1.53 8.42
N GLY A 73 -5.80 -0.48 8.65
CA GLY A 73 -5.49 0.59 9.60
C GLY A 73 -4.32 1.49 9.20
N ASP A 74 -3.91 2.34 10.14
CA ASP A 74 -2.94 3.41 9.91
C ASP A 74 -1.47 3.01 10.17
N ASP A 75 -1.22 1.78 10.61
CA ASP A 75 0.16 1.29 10.88
C ASP A 75 0.81 0.64 9.66
N TYR A 76 0.02 0.33 8.63
CA TYR A 76 0.47 -0.22 7.36
C TYR A 76 1.30 -1.50 7.50
N THR A 77 1.04 -2.27 8.55
CA THR A 77 1.78 -3.51 8.83
C THR A 77 1.06 -4.73 8.29
N LYS A 78 -0.27 -4.67 8.27
CA LYS A 78 -1.13 -5.78 7.87
C LYS A 78 -1.73 -5.50 6.50
N LEU A 79 -1.40 -6.36 5.53
CA LEU A 79 -1.96 -6.29 4.19
C LEU A 79 -3.47 -6.57 4.24
N ASP A 80 -4.27 -5.66 3.72
CA ASP A 80 -5.70 -5.91 3.47
C ASP A 80 -5.86 -6.61 2.12
N HIS A 81 -5.46 -5.94 1.03
CA HIS A 81 -5.48 -6.56 -0.30
C HIS A 81 -4.49 -5.92 -1.29
N VAL A 82 -4.20 -6.67 -2.36
CA VAL A 82 -3.59 -6.16 -3.59
C VAL A 82 -4.72 -5.90 -4.59
N GLY A 83 -4.61 -4.80 -5.33
CA GLY A 83 -5.67 -4.34 -6.20
C GLY A 83 -5.22 -3.51 -7.39
N VAL A 84 -6.20 -2.90 -8.03
CA VAL A 84 -5.97 -1.85 -9.04
C VAL A 84 -6.85 -0.64 -8.74
N CYS A 85 -6.33 0.53 -9.06
CA CYS A 85 -7.02 1.78 -8.83
C CYS A 85 -8.22 1.96 -9.75
N PHE A 86 -9.34 2.37 -9.15
CA PHE A 86 -10.52 2.82 -9.87
C PHE A 86 -11.14 4.02 -9.16
N SER A 87 -11.10 5.19 -9.81
CA SER A 87 -11.61 6.46 -9.27
C SER A 87 -11.07 6.79 -7.87
N GLY A 88 -9.77 6.53 -7.64
CA GLY A 88 -9.10 6.82 -6.37
C GLY A 88 -9.26 5.76 -5.28
N VAL A 89 -9.92 4.63 -5.58
CA VAL A 89 -10.08 3.50 -4.65
C VAL A 89 -9.26 2.32 -5.12
N CYS A 90 -8.48 1.70 -4.22
CA CYS A 90 -7.83 0.43 -4.50
C CYS A 90 -8.89 -0.66 -4.44
N ARG A 91 -9.17 -1.31 -5.57
CA ARG A 91 -10.19 -2.36 -5.63
C ARG A 91 -9.54 -3.71 -5.69
N ASP A 92 -9.96 -4.57 -4.77
CA ASP A 92 -9.56 -5.97 -4.75
C ASP A 92 -9.99 -6.68 -6.05
N HIS A 93 -9.43 -7.86 -6.28
CA HIS A 93 -9.76 -8.64 -7.46
C HIS A 93 -11.13 -9.34 -7.38
N LYS A 94 -11.71 -9.51 -6.18
CA LYS A 94 -13.02 -10.13 -5.96
C LYS A 94 -14.16 -9.18 -6.37
N GLU A 95 -14.06 -7.90 -6.02
CA GLU A 95 -14.95 -6.82 -6.43
C GLU A 95 -15.00 -6.65 -7.95
N ARG A 96 -13.91 -6.98 -8.64
CA ARG A 96 -13.84 -6.99 -10.11
C ARG A 96 -14.58 -8.17 -10.74
N CYS A 97 -15.10 -9.09 -9.95
CA CYS A 97 -15.92 -10.21 -10.41
C CYS A 97 -16.95 -10.62 -9.35
N PRO A 98 -18.03 -9.84 -9.16
CA PRO A 98 -19.01 -10.10 -8.12
C PRO A 98 -19.72 -11.45 -8.29
N ASP A 99 -19.78 -11.98 -9.52
CA ASP A 99 -20.41 -13.27 -9.82
C ASP A 99 -19.41 -14.45 -9.87
N CYS A 100 -18.12 -14.22 -9.60
CA CYS A 100 -17.12 -15.30 -9.61
C CYS A 100 -17.30 -16.22 -8.39
N THR A 101 -17.20 -17.53 -8.61
CA THR A 101 -17.04 -18.50 -7.51
C THR A 101 -15.61 -18.44 -6.95
N GLU A 102 -15.39 -19.02 -5.78
CA GLU A 102 -14.03 -19.18 -5.22
C GLU A 102 -13.09 -19.89 -6.21
N SER A 103 -13.59 -20.88 -6.94
CA SER A 103 -12.83 -21.56 -8.00
C SER A 103 -12.47 -20.67 -9.19
N ASP A 104 -13.32 -19.67 -9.49
CA ASP A 104 -13.05 -18.70 -10.56
C ASP A 104 -12.01 -17.67 -10.11
N LEU A 105 -12.09 -17.24 -8.85
CA LEU A 105 -11.08 -16.38 -8.23
C LEU A 105 -9.71 -17.07 -8.17
N GLU A 106 -9.67 -18.33 -7.74
CA GLU A 106 -8.46 -19.17 -7.72
C GLU A 106 -7.79 -19.28 -9.10
N LYS A 107 -8.58 -19.58 -10.14
CA LYS A 107 -8.06 -19.69 -11.51
C LYS A 107 -7.51 -18.36 -12.05
N ARG A 108 -8.06 -17.25 -11.57
CA ARG A 108 -7.65 -15.91 -11.99
C ARG A 108 -6.45 -15.40 -11.22
N TRP A 109 -6.30 -15.79 -9.95
CA TRP A 109 -5.27 -15.30 -9.05
C TRP A 109 -3.87 -15.33 -9.67
N SER A 110 -3.44 -16.49 -10.17
CA SER A 110 -2.11 -16.66 -10.80
C SER A 110 -1.94 -15.93 -12.13
N ARG A 111 -3.00 -15.30 -12.66
CA ARG A 111 -3.02 -14.58 -13.94
C ARG A 111 -3.26 -13.08 -13.75
N LEU A 112 -3.36 -12.61 -12.50
CA LEU A 112 -3.55 -11.21 -12.22
C LEU A 112 -2.30 -10.42 -12.66
N PRO A 113 -2.44 -9.39 -13.50
CA PRO A 113 -1.32 -8.52 -13.87
C PRO A 113 -0.62 -7.91 -12.65
N GLU A 114 -1.40 -7.58 -11.62
CA GLU A 114 -0.86 -7.08 -10.35
C GLU A 114 -0.01 -8.11 -9.59
N LEU A 115 -0.04 -9.40 -9.95
CA LEU A 115 0.82 -10.45 -9.38
C LEU A 115 1.86 -10.94 -10.40
N ALA A 116 2.22 -10.10 -11.38
CA ALA A 116 3.31 -10.38 -12.30
C ALA A 116 4.66 -10.47 -11.57
N GLY A 117 5.59 -11.25 -12.14
CA GLY A 117 6.90 -11.52 -11.52
C GLY A 117 7.75 -10.27 -11.26
N GLU A 118 7.50 -9.16 -11.96
CA GLU A 118 8.16 -7.87 -11.71
C GLU A 118 7.82 -7.28 -10.32
N PHE A 119 6.65 -7.64 -9.77
CA PHE A 119 6.24 -7.23 -8.43
C PHE A 119 6.69 -8.23 -7.35
N HIS A 120 7.13 -9.43 -7.72
CA HIS A 120 7.57 -10.49 -6.79
C HIS A 120 9.05 -10.32 -6.41
N ARG A 121 9.35 -9.29 -5.62
CA ARG A 121 10.72 -9.02 -5.17
C ARG A 121 11.00 -9.43 -3.74
N CYS A 122 9.96 -9.61 -2.92
CA CYS A 122 10.16 -9.99 -1.53
C CYS A 122 10.51 -11.48 -1.42
N PRO A 123 11.43 -11.84 -0.51
CA PRO A 123 11.94 -13.21 -0.40
C PRO A 123 10.93 -14.16 0.27
N ASP A 124 10.65 -15.30 -0.36
CA ASP A 124 9.65 -16.25 0.17
C ASP A 124 9.84 -16.61 1.66
N ARG A 125 8.75 -16.56 2.41
CA ARG A 125 8.74 -16.79 3.87
C ARG A 125 8.19 -18.17 4.22
N ASN A 126 8.57 -18.67 5.38
CA ASN A 126 8.00 -19.89 5.95
C ASN A 126 7.60 -19.62 7.41
N GLN A 127 6.41 -20.07 7.80
CA GLN A 127 5.87 -19.84 9.14
C GLN A 127 5.37 -21.15 9.74
N SER A 128 5.54 -21.29 11.05
CA SER A 128 5.03 -22.47 11.78
C SER A 128 3.55 -22.33 12.12
N THR A 129 3.06 -21.10 12.28
CA THR A 129 1.67 -20.76 12.57
C THR A 129 0.90 -20.47 11.28
N PRO A 130 -0.43 -20.72 11.26
CA PRO A 130 -1.27 -20.30 10.14
C PRO A 130 -1.15 -18.79 9.89
N VAL A 131 -1.04 -18.40 8.62
CA VAL A 131 -1.04 -17.01 8.18
C VAL A 131 -2.42 -16.60 7.66
N GLU A 132 -2.84 -15.35 7.89
CA GLU A 132 -4.12 -14.85 7.38
C GLU A 132 -4.09 -14.61 5.87
N SER A 133 -2.92 -14.29 5.32
CA SER A 133 -2.69 -14.17 3.88
C SER A 133 -1.43 -14.94 3.47
N CYS A 134 -1.54 -15.67 2.35
CA CYS A 134 -0.41 -16.37 1.74
C CYS A 134 0.51 -15.44 0.94
N LEU A 135 0.13 -14.17 0.81
CA LEU A 135 0.92 -13.09 0.23
C LEU A 135 1.19 -12.04 1.31
N TYR A 136 2.37 -11.43 1.27
CA TYR A 136 2.70 -10.30 2.14
C TYR A 136 3.44 -9.23 1.33
N ILE A 137 3.43 -7.99 1.84
CA ILE A 137 4.14 -6.87 1.23
C ILE A 137 5.45 -6.60 1.98
N CYS A 138 6.49 -6.25 1.24
CA CYS A 138 7.71 -5.67 1.79
C CYS A 138 8.11 -4.44 1.00
N LYS A 139 9.04 -3.68 1.58
CA LYS A 139 9.77 -2.64 0.88
C LYS A 139 11.06 -3.22 0.33
N ASP A 140 11.40 -2.86 -0.90
CA ASP A 140 12.67 -3.18 -1.51
C ASP A 140 13.17 -1.99 -2.33
N ILE A 141 14.49 -1.90 -2.54
CA ILE A 141 15.10 -0.85 -3.35
C ILE A 141 15.14 -1.33 -4.80
N TYR A 142 14.47 -0.59 -5.68
CA TYR A 142 14.56 -0.83 -7.11
C TYR A 142 15.89 -0.27 -7.63
N GLU A 143 16.92 -1.13 -7.64
CA GLU A 143 18.33 -0.76 -7.89
C GLU A 143 18.55 0.13 -9.10
N GLU A 144 17.80 -0.04 -10.19
CA GLU A 144 17.94 0.76 -11.42
C GLU A 144 17.64 2.25 -11.21
N VAL A 145 16.72 2.58 -10.29
CA VAL A 145 16.33 3.97 -9.99
C VAL A 145 16.72 4.41 -8.57
N GLY A 146 17.26 3.50 -7.75
CA GLY A 146 17.67 3.76 -6.38
C GLY A 146 16.53 4.18 -5.44
N LYS A 147 15.28 3.86 -5.79
CA LYS A 147 14.09 4.22 -5.02
C LYS A 147 13.48 3.01 -4.30
N GLU A 148 12.93 3.25 -3.12
CA GLU A 148 12.17 2.24 -2.38
C GLU A 148 10.77 2.08 -2.98
N GLY A 149 10.32 0.83 -3.13
CA GLY A 149 8.99 0.49 -3.63
C GLY A 149 8.33 -0.61 -2.79
N TYR A 150 7.02 -0.75 -2.93
CA TYR A 150 6.27 -1.86 -2.32
C TYR A 150 6.19 -3.02 -3.28
N PHE A 151 6.55 -4.21 -2.80
CA PHE A 151 6.56 -5.44 -3.58
C PHE A 151 5.90 -6.55 -2.79
N TYR A 152 5.51 -7.63 -3.47
CA TYR A 152 4.96 -8.78 -2.79
C TYR A 152 5.99 -9.90 -2.67
N GLY A 153 5.76 -10.75 -1.67
CA GLY A 153 6.35 -12.07 -1.54
C GLY A 153 5.28 -13.05 -1.12
N ILE A 154 5.61 -14.33 -1.22
CA ILE A 154 4.68 -15.40 -0.87
C ILE A 154 5.21 -16.21 0.31
N TYR A 155 4.29 -16.78 1.08
CA TYR A 155 4.64 -17.87 1.95
C TYR A 155 4.81 -19.13 1.12
N LYS A 156 5.86 -19.91 1.42
CA LYS A 156 6.19 -21.14 0.68
C LYS A 156 5.00 -22.08 0.59
N ASP A 157 4.86 -22.74 -0.55
CA ASP A 157 3.82 -23.75 -0.74
C ASP A 157 3.83 -24.78 0.39
N GLY A 158 2.65 -25.12 0.90
CA GLY A 158 2.49 -26.00 2.06
C GLY A 158 2.41 -25.27 3.40
N ASN A 159 2.67 -23.95 3.46
CA ASN A 159 2.36 -23.16 4.67
C ASN A 159 0.88 -23.22 5.00
N ARG A 160 0.56 -23.28 6.29
CA ARG A 160 -0.84 -23.21 6.75
C ARG A 160 -1.34 -21.78 6.62
N CYS A 161 -2.60 -21.63 6.25
CA CYS A 161 -3.27 -20.33 6.22
C CYS A 161 -4.67 -20.43 6.82
N THR A 162 -5.23 -19.29 7.21
CA THR A 162 -6.61 -19.16 7.67
C THR A 162 -7.32 -18.28 6.67
N SER A 163 -8.34 -18.83 5.99
CA SER A 163 -9.16 -18.07 5.05
C SER A 163 -9.98 -16.99 5.78
N ALA A 164 -10.54 -16.04 5.03
CA ALA A 164 -11.40 -14.99 5.57
C ALA A 164 -12.63 -15.54 6.33
N ASP A 165 -13.05 -16.78 6.03
CA ASP A 165 -14.17 -17.46 6.69
C ASP A 165 -13.75 -18.22 7.97
N GLY A 166 -12.47 -18.13 8.35
CA GLY A 166 -11.91 -18.80 9.54
C GLY A 166 -11.51 -20.27 9.32
N GLU A 167 -11.67 -20.79 8.10
CA GLU A 167 -11.30 -22.16 7.75
C GLU A 167 -9.79 -22.29 7.49
N GLU A 168 -9.17 -23.37 7.98
CA GLU A 168 -7.77 -23.67 7.71
C GLU A 168 -7.56 -24.15 6.27
N GLY A 169 -6.59 -23.57 5.60
CA GLY A 169 -6.17 -23.92 4.25
C GLY A 169 -4.66 -24.16 4.14
N THR A 170 -4.19 -24.22 2.90
CA THR A 170 -2.75 -24.34 2.59
C THR A 170 -2.37 -23.37 1.48
N CYS A 171 -1.27 -22.66 1.69
CA CYS A 171 -0.73 -21.74 0.70
C CYS A 171 -0.24 -22.50 -0.54
N THR A 172 -0.61 -22.01 -1.71
CA THR A 172 -0.01 -22.40 -3.00
C THR A 172 0.01 -21.17 -3.90
N SER A 173 1.19 -20.79 -4.41
CA SER A 173 1.36 -19.62 -5.30
C SER A 173 0.77 -18.33 -4.72
N GLY A 174 0.91 -18.11 -3.41
CA GLY A 174 0.37 -16.93 -2.72
C GLY A 174 -1.15 -16.92 -2.51
N TRP A 175 -1.88 -17.98 -2.88
CA TRP A 175 -3.30 -18.16 -2.57
C TRP A 175 -3.49 -19.15 -1.42
N CYS A 176 -4.51 -18.92 -0.57
CA CYS A 176 -4.91 -19.85 0.48
C CYS A 176 -5.96 -20.82 -0.06
N TYR A 177 -5.56 -22.04 -0.40
CA TYR A 177 -6.49 -23.08 -0.85
C TYR A 177 -7.15 -23.75 0.36
N LYS A 178 -8.48 -23.73 0.41
CA LYS A 178 -9.25 -24.48 1.40
C LYS A 178 -9.06 -25.99 1.18
N LYS A 179 -8.96 -26.75 2.27
CA LYS A 179 -8.83 -28.21 2.24
C LYS A 179 -10.16 -28.93 2.20
#